data_AF-A0A376VJ42-F1
#
_entry.id   AF-A0A376VJ42-F1
#
_cell.length_a   1.000
_cell.length_b   1.000
_cell.length_c   1.000
_cell.angle_alpha   90.00
_cell.angle_beta   90.00
_cell.angle_gamma   90.00
#
_symmetry.space_group_name_H-M   'P 1'
#
loop_
_entity.id
_entity.type
_entity.pdbx_description
1 polymer ?
#
loop_
_entity_poly.entity_id
_entity_poly.type
_entity_poly.pdbx_seq_one_letter_code
_entity_poly.pdbx_strand_id
1 'polypeptide(L)'
;MREVKEEVTIDVVAEQLTLIDCQRTVEFEIFSHLRHRYAPGVTRNTESWFCLALPHERQVVFTEHLAYKWLDAPAAAALTKSWSNRQAIEQFVINAA
;
A
#
# COMPACT_ATOMS: atom_id res chain seq x y z
N MET A 1 9.81 -0.16 4.87
CA MET A 1 10.44 1.16 5.13
C MET A 1 11.07 1.77 3.88
N ARG A 2 11.96 1.07 3.14
CA ARG A 2 12.58 1.60 1.91
C ARG A 2 11.56 2.17 0.91
N GLU A 3 10.53 1.40 0.54
CA GLU A 3 9.51 1.85 -0.43
C GLU A 3 8.78 3.12 0.02
N VAL A 4 8.49 3.28 1.32
CA VAL A 4 7.85 4.50 1.84
C VAL A 4 8.74 5.73 1.58
N LYS A 5 10.05 5.57 1.74
CA LYS A 5 11.00 6.67 1.49
C LYS A 5 11.17 6.94 -0.01
N GLU A 6 11.27 5.91 -0.82
CA GLU A 6 11.52 6.05 -2.26
C GLU A 6 10.29 6.55 -3.02
N GLU A 7 9.10 6.01 -2.74
CA GLU A 7 7.89 6.33 -3.49
C GLU A 7 7.22 7.64 -3.06
N VAL A 8 7.20 7.94 -1.75
CA VAL A 8 6.44 9.07 -1.17
C VAL A 8 7.27 10.02 -0.32
N THR A 9 8.60 9.86 -0.31
CA THR A 9 9.54 10.76 0.38
C THR A 9 9.27 10.91 1.89
N ILE A 10 8.74 9.88 2.54
CA ILE A 10 8.52 9.86 4.00
C ILE A 10 9.58 8.97 4.65
N ASP A 11 10.40 9.56 5.53
CA ASP A 11 11.42 8.81 6.26
C ASP A 11 10.87 8.42 7.64
N VAL A 12 10.37 7.18 7.72
CA VAL A 12 9.74 6.63 8.94
C VAL A 12 10.64 6.77 10.17
N VAL A 13 11.95 6.56 10.04
CA VAL A 13 12.89 6.60 11.16
C VAL A 13 13.17 8.04 11.56
N ALA A 14 13.47 8.93 10.59
CA ALA A 14 13.76 10.32 10.88
C ALA A 14 12.56 11.06 11.48
N GLU A 15 11.34 10.72 11.03
CA GLU A 15 10.09 11.28 11.54
C GLU A 15 9.55 10.58 12.79
N GLN A 16 10.24 9.54 13.29
CA GLN A 16 9.83 8.75 14.46
C GLN A 16 8.41 8.19 14.33
N LEU A 17 8.03 7.80 13.11
CA LEU A 17 6.74 7.17 12.82
C LEU A 17 6.82 5.67 13.11
N THR A 18 5.67 5.08 13.44
CA THR A 18 5.56 3.64 13.69
C THR A 18 5.02 2.94 12.45
N LEU A 19 5.86 2.15 11.78
CA LEU A 19 5.40 1.22 10.75
C LEU A 19 4.96 -0.09 11.41
N ILE A 20 3.66 -0.35 11.39
CA ILE A 20 3.03 -1.50 12.05
C ILE A 20 3.03 -2.69 11.08
N ASP A 21 3.56 -3.82 11.52
CA ASP A 21 3.37 -5.11 10.84
C ASP A 21 1.94 -5.62 11.12
N CYS A 22 1.14 -5.76 10.07
CA CYS A 22 -0.24 -6.22 10.19
C CYS A 22 -0.35 -7.73 10.45
N GLN A 23 0.76 -8.47 10.37
CA GLN A 23 0.85 -9.92 10.51
C GLN A 23 -0.10 -10.66 9.55
N ARG A 24 -0.22 -10.12 8.34
CA ARG A 24 -1.06 -10.68 7.28
C ARG A 24 -0.23 -10.85 6.03
N THR A 25 -0.32 -12.05 5.46
CA THR A 25 0.27 -12.38 4.17
C THR A 25 -0.81 -13.01 3.31
N VAL A 26 -0.91 -12.56 2.06
CA VAL A 26 -1.87 -13.07 1.08
C VAL A 26 -1.15 -13.42 -0.21
N GLU A 27 -1.77 -14.27 -1.02
CA GLU A 27 -1.27 -14.61 -2.35
C GLU A 27 -2.35 -14.38 -3.41
N PHE A 28 -1.98 -13.69 -4.49
CA PHE A 28 -2.90 -13.38 -5.59
C PHE A 28 -2.26 -13.61 -6.94
N GLU A 29 -3.12 -13.75 -7.96
CA GLU A 29 -2.72 -13.82 -9.35
C GLU A 29 -2.26 -12.43 -9.79
N ILE A 30 -1.05 -12.34 -10.34
CA ILE A 30 -0.51 -11.12 -10.94
C ILE A 30 -1.37 -10.77 -12.15
N PHE A 31 -1.85 -9.52 -12.20
CA PHE A 31 -2.61 -9.00 -13.33
C PHE A 31 -1.90 -9.30 -14.65
N SER A 32 -2.61 -9.88 -15.61
CA SER A 32 -2.00 -10.39 -16.84
C SER A 32 -1.18 -9.35 -17.60
N HIS A 33 -1.64 -8.09 -17.63
CA HIS A 33 -0.94 -6.99 -18.28
C HIS A 33 0.32 -6.50 -17.54
N LEU A 34 0.48 -6.83 -16.25
CA LEU A 34 1.68 -6.51 -15.45
C LEU A 34 2.65 -7.69 -15.31
N ARG A 35 2.19 -8.90 -15.62
CA ARG A 35 2.97 -10.15 -15.47
C ARG A 35 4.29 -10.16 -16.25
N HIS A 36 4.39 -9.41 -17.34
CA HIS A 36 5.59 -9.30 -18.15
C HIS A 36 6.81 -8.73 -17.38
N ARG A 37 6.59 -8.09 -16.22
CA ARG A 37 7.66 -7.60 -15.33
C ARG A 37 8.30 -8.69 -14.47
N TYR A 38 7.71 -9.89 -14.45
CA TYR A 38 8.14 -11.01 -13.64
C TYR A 38 8.85 -12.07 -14.51
N ALA A 39 9.61 -12.96 -13.87
CA ALA A 39 10.30 -14.04 -14.55
C ALA A 39 9.32 -14.99 -15.28
N PRO A 40 9.77 -15.69 -16.34
CA PRO A 40 8.93 -16.65 -17.07
C PRO A 40 8.30 -17.69 -16.13
N GLY A 41 7.00 -17.93 -16.29
CA GLY A 41 6.23 -18.90 -15.49
C GLY A 41 5.71 -18.36 -14.15
N VAL A 42 6.13 -17.17 -13.71
CA VAL A 42 5.63 -16.56 -12.48
C VAL A 42 4.26 -15.93 -12.73
N THR A 43 3.24 -16.44 -12.02
CA THR A 43 1.86 -15.92 -12.13
C THR A 43 1.29 -15.45 -10.81
N ARG A 44 1.93 -15.78 -9.68
CA ARG A 44 1.44 -15.50 -8.32
C ARG A 44 2.38 -14.53 -7.61
N ASN A 45 1.81 -13.63 -6.81
CA ASN A 45 2.54 -12.71 -5.95
C ASN A 45 2.13 -12.94 -4.50
N THR A 46 3.12 -13.04 -3.62
CA THR A 46 2.93 -13.06 -2.16
C THR A 46 3.13 -11.64 -1.62
N GLU A 47 2.17 -11.14 -0.87
CA GLU A 47 2.17 -9.79 -0.33
C GLU A 47 1.98 -9.82 1.19
N SER A 48 2.89 -9.18 1.92
CA SER A 48 2.78 -8.97 3.38
C SER A 48 2.37 -7.54 3.67
N TRP A 49 1.44 -7.35 4.60
CA TRP A 49 0.82 -6.05 4.85
C TRP A 49 1.46 -5.29 6.01
N PHE A 50 1.57 -3.98 5.83
CA PHE A 50 2.02 -3.03 6.84
C PHE A 50 1.10 -1.81 6.85
N CYS A 51 0.93 -1.19 8.02
CA CYS A 51 0.21 0.07 8.18
C CYS A 51 1.13 1.17 8.69
N LEU A 52 0.99 2.38 8.13
CA LEU A 52 1.71 3.56 8.56
C LEU A 52 0.70 4.68 8.84
N ALA A 53 0.49 4.99 10.11
CA ALA A 53 -0.37 6.10 10.51
C ALA A 53 0.44 7.40 10.52
N LEU A 54 0.01 8.38 9.71
CA LEU A 54 0.53 9.75 9.80
C LEU A 54 -0.31 10.54 10.81
N PRO A 55 0.27 11.51 11.54
CA PRO A 55 -0.49 12.30 12.51
C PRO A 55 -1.58 13.15 11.86
N HIS A 56 -1.32 13.66 10.66
CA HIS A 56 -2.23 14.46 9.85
C HIS A 56 -1.98 14.20 8.36
N GLU A 57 -3.01 14.44 7.54
CA GLU A 57 -2.84 14.55 6.09
C GLU A 57 -1.82 15.63 5.75
N ARG A 58 -1.07 15.44 4.67
CA ARG A 58 -0.04 16.37 4.22
C ARG A 58 0.15 16.34 2.71
N GLN A 59 0.89 17.31 2.20
CA GLN A 59 1.38 17.25 0.83
C GLN A 59 2.35 16.08 0.67
N VAL A 60 2.16 15.28 -0.38
CA VAL A 60 3.02 14.13 -0.69
C VAL A 60 3.86 14.46 -1.92
N VAL A 61 5.18 14.30 -1.80
CA VAL A 61 6.10 14.33 -2.94
C VAL A 61 6.32 12.89 -3.38
N PHE A 62 5.84 12.56 -4.58
CA PHE A 62 5.89 11.21 -5.15
C PHE A 62 6.84 11.12 -6.34
N THR A 63 7.42 9.95 -6.57
CA THR A 63 8.48 9.74 -7.59
C THR A 63 8.06 8.76 -8.69
N GLU A 64 7.38 7.67 -8.35
CA GLU A 64 7.01 6.59 -9.28
C GLU A 64 5.55 6.62 -9.73
N HIS A 65 4.75 7.52 -9.14
CA HIS A 65 3.32 7.68 -9.41
C HIS A 65 3.03 8.93 -10.26
N LEU A 66 1.83 9.01 -10.83
CA LEU A 66 1.40 10.18 -11.62
C LEU A 66 0.68 11.24 -10.78
N ALA A 67 -0.01 10.82 -9.71
CA ALA A 67 -0.76 11.68 -8.81
C ALA A 67 -1.07 10.94 -7.50
N TYR A 68 -1.45 11.68 -6.46
CA TYR A 68 -2.00 11.14 -5.21
C TYR A 68 -3.32 11.82 -4.86
N LYS A 69 -4.13 11.16 -4.02
CA LYS A 69 -5.35 11.73 -3.46
C LYS A 69 -5.61 11.17 -2.06
N TRP A 70 -5.87 12.06 -1.09
CA TRP A 70 -6.44 11.67 0.20
C TRP A 70 -7.95 11.42 0.04
N LEU A 71 -8.42 10.30 0.58
CA LEU A 71 -9.80 9.83 0.48
C LEU A 71 -10.21 9.24 1.83
N ASP A 72 -11.50 9.24 2.12
CA ASP A 72 -12.05 8.40 3.17
C ASP A 72 -11.81 6.91 2.84
N ALA A 73 -11.69 6.09 3.88
CA ALA A 73 -11.30 4.69 3.74
C ALA A 73 -12.29 3.87 2.89
N PRO A 74 -13.62 4.00 3.02
CA PRO A 74 -14.57 3.33 2.12
C PRO A 74 -14.37 3.72 0.64
N ALA A 75 -14.19 5.00 0.32
CA ALA A 75 -13.94 5.44 -1.04
C ALA A 75 -12.60 4.92 -1.59
N ALA A 76 -11.54 4.91 -0.78
CA ALA A 76 -10.24 4.36 -1.15
C ALA A 76 -10.31 2.85 -1.44
N ALA A 77 -11.02 2.10 -0.59
CA ALA A 77 -11.25 0.66 -0.73
C ALA A 77 -12.01 0.32 -2.03
N ALA A 78 -13.01 1.14 -2.40
CA ALA A 78 -13.77 0.97 -3.63
C ALA A 78 -13.00 1.37 -4.91
N LEU A 79 -12.07 2.32 -4.80
CA LEU A 79 -11.33 2.86 -5.96
C LEU A 79 -10.24 1.90 -6.48
N THR A 80 -9.57 1.17 -5.59
CA THR A 80 -8.43 0.33 -5.99
C THR A 80 -8.86 -0.91 -6.75
N LYS A 81 -8.09 -1.27 -7.80
CA LYS A 81 -8.28 -2.52 -8.55
C LYS A 81 -7.73 -3.74 -7.79
N SER A 82 -6.77 -3.55 -6.89
CA SER A 82 -6.19 -4.64 -6.12
C SER A 82 -7.16 -5.06 -5.01
N TRP A 83 -7.60 -6.32 -5.04
CA TRP A 83 -8.48 -6.85 -4.00
C TRP A 83 -7.77 -6.93 -2.65
N SER A 84 -6.46 -7.22 -2.63
CA SER A 84 -5.68 -7.30 -1.39
C SER A 84 -5.56 -5.92 -0.75
N ASN A 85 -5.29 -4.88 -1.55
CA ASN A 85 -5.23 -3.50 -1.07
C ASN A 85 -6.58 -3.03 -0.50
N ARG A 86 -7.70 -3.35 -1.16
CA ARG A 86 -9.04 -3.06 -0.65
C ARG A 86 -9.27 -3.72 0.70
N GLN A 87 -8.97 -5.01 0.81
CA GLN A 87 -9.17 -5.76 2.05
C GLN A 87 -8.28 -5.23 3.19
N ALA A 88 -7.05 -4.80 2.90
CA ALA A 88 -6.18 -4.17 3.88
C ALA A 88 -6.78 -2.86 4.42
N ILE A 89 -7.32 -1.99 3.55
CA ILE A 89 -8.00 -0.75 3.96
C ILE A 89 -9.23 -1.07 4.83
N GLU A 90 -10.07 -2.01 4.40
CA GLU A 90 -11.27 -2.40 5.15
C GLU A 90 -10.93 -2.90 6.56
N GLN A 91 -9.91 -3.73 6.69
CA GLN A 91 -9.60 -4.40 7.96
C GLN A 91 -8.76 -3.54 8.91
N PHE A 92 -7.84 -2.73 8.39
CA PHE A 92 -6.85 -2.01 9.20
C PHE A 92 -7.05 -0.49 9.21
N VAL A 93 -8.06 0.03 8.51
CA VAL A 93 -8.43 1.46 8.57
C VAL A 93 -9.89 1.63 8.95
N ILE A 94 -10.83 1.00 8.24
CA ILE A 94 -12.28 1.15 8.55
C ILE A 94 -12.60 0.50 9.91
N ASN A 95 -12.15 -0.73 10.12
CA ASN A 95 -12.47 -1.51 11.31
C ASN A 95 -11.45 -1.36 12.46
N ALA A 96 -10.39 -0.58 12.25
CA ALA A 96 -9.38 -0.31 13.27
C ALA A 96 -9.70 0.95 14.10
N ALA A 97 -10.69 1.72 13.67
CA ALA A 97 -11.18 2.93 14.35
C ALA A 97 -12.16 2.62 15.49
#